data_AF-D8LSP3-F1
#
_entry.id   AF-D8LSP3-F1
#
_cell.length_a   1.000
_cell.length_b   1.000
_cell.length_c   1.000
_cell.angle_alpha   90.00
_cell.angle_beta   90.00
_cell.angle_gamma   90.00
#
_symmetry.space_group_name_H-M   'P 1'
#
loop_
_entity.id
_entity.type
_entity.pdbx_description
1 polymer ?
#
loop_
_entity_poly.entity_id
_entity_poly.type
_entity_poly.pdbx_seq_one_letter_code
_entity_poly.pdbx_strand_id
1 'polypeptide(L)'
;MWSRPLSALLSTFLWSTQAFLVPLFATGRGEIRCRSPGYPQQQPPAQGRRPTIAAATRGQRQERTSATSAMSDNTGSCDRKGFLSDLTRNVAGAGLAAITLGPNMAVAKQAADSPVDWTAEFGSVKKATDLVLKDLKTLATDGDWEQLMEQAKGYDQSIRKGLMGDVRKKMPKEIKGDAMTYRNNITFDLIAINKAARVEDRPRTFEVLDILEADINGFLNLQKRI
;
A
#
# COMPACT_ATOMS: atom_id res chain seq x y z
N MET A 1 13.01 57.01 -8.50
CA MET A 1 13.54 57.04 -9.87
C MET A 1 14.34 55.77 -10.10
N TRP A 2 13.96 54.97 -11.12
CA TRP A 2 14.83 54.20 -12.05
C TRP A 2 15.78 53.14 -11.43
N SER A 3 15.87 51.86 -11.83
CA SER A 3 15.35 51.06 -12.94
C SER A 3 15.59 49.56 -12.63
N ARG A 4 14.74 48.67 -13.15
CA ARG A 4 15.08 47.24 -13.42
C ARG A 4 15.78 47.15 -14.79
N PRO A 5 16.58 46.10 -15.08
CA PRO A 5 16.10 45.00 -15.94
C PRO A 5 16.60 43.60 -15.50
N LEU A 6 15.80 42.52 -15.60
CA LEU A 6 15.52 41.69 -16.79
C LEU A 6 16.74 40.89 -17.29
N SER A 7 16.82 39.62 -16.87
CA SER A 7 17.49 38.55 -17.63
C SER A 7 16.74 37.26 -17.43
N ALA A 8 15.83 36.99 -18.36
CA ALA A 8 15.27 35.69 -18.64
C ALA A 8 16.37 34.80 -19.25
N LEU A 9 16.43 33.53 -18.85
CA LEU A 9 17.02 32.48 -19.67
C LEU A 9 16.08 31.29 -19.71
N LEU A 10 15.37 31.21 -20.83
CA LEU A 10 14.77 30.01 -21.38
C LEU A 10 15.84 28.91 -21.50
N SER A 11 15.51 27.68 -21.13
CA SER A 11 16.04 26.49 -21.80
C SER A 11 15.02 25.36 -21.75
N THR A 12 14.21 25.37 -22.80
CA THR A 12 13.81 24.21 -23.63
C THR A 12 13.69 22.85 -22.96
N PHE A 13 12.42 22.44 -22.86
CA PHE A 13 11.92 21.07 -22.96
C PHE A 13 12.69 20.22 -23.99
N LEU A 14 13.15 19.04 -23.56
CA LEU A 14 13.32 17.88 -24.42
C LEU A 14 12.66 16.68 -23.74
N TRP A 15 11.38 16.46 -24.02
CA TRP A 15 10.69 15.21 -23.68
C TRP A 15 11.14 14.15 -24.69
N SER A 16 11.97 13.21 -24.24
CA SER A 16 12.32 12.01 -24.99
C SER A 16 11.26 10.94 -24.75
N THR A 17 10.34 10.82 -25.70
CA THR A 17 9.35 9.74 -25.79
C THR A 17 10.03 8.47 -26.33
N GLN A 18 10.59 7.64 -25.44
CA GLN A 18 10.89 6.26 -25.82
C GLN A 18 9.63 5.40 -25.69
N ALA A 19 9.03 5.13 -26.86
CA ALA A 19 8.03 4.11 -27.06
C ALA A 19 8.65 2.73 -26.76
N PHE A 20 8.25 2.12 -25.64
CA PHE A 20 8.51 0.70 -25.42
C PHE A 20 7.51 -0.11 -26.25
N LEU A 21 8.03 -0.78 -27.28
CA LEU A 21 7.36 -1.87 -27.96
C LEU A 21 7.04 -2.97 -26.93
N VAL A 22 5.74 -3.25 -26.77
CA VAL A 22 5.23 -4.45 -26.09
C VAL A 22 5.29 -5.61 -27.09
N PRO A 23 6.02 -6.71 -26.82
CA PRO A 23 5.86 -7.92 -27.61
C PRO A 23 4.56 -8.63 -27.23
N LEU A 24 3.70 -8.74 -28.24
CA LEU A 24 2.46 -9.51 -28.29
C LEU A 24 2.80 -11.02 -28.23
N PHE A 25 2.86 -11.62 -27.05
CA PHE A 25 2.86 -13.08 -26.93
C PHE A 25 1.43 -13.61 -26.97
N ALA A 26 1.07 -14.07 -28.16
CA ALA A 26 -0.09 -14.92 -28.40
C ALA A 26 0.22 -16.38 -28.05
N THR A 27 -0.85 -17.12 -27.77
CA THR A 27 -1.01 -18.58 -27.72
C THR A 27 -0.66 -19.32 -26.42
N GLY A 28 -1.72 -19.89 -25.81
CA GLY A 28 -1.62 -20.84 -24.71
C GLY A 28 -2.83 -20.91 -23.78
N ARG A 29 -4.07 -20.97 -24.29
CA ARG A 29 -5.24 -21.37 -23.46
C ARG A 29 -5.15 -22.87 -23.17
N GLY A 30 -4.38 -23.22 -22.14
CA GLY A 30 -4.51 -24.50 -21.45
C GLY A 30 -5.71 -24.43 -20.51
N GLU A 31 -6.81 -25.07 -20.91
CA GLU A 31 -8.02 -25.20 -20.10
C GLU A 31 -7.75 -26.21 -18.97
N ILE A 32 -7.14 -25.75 -17.88
CA ILE A 32 -6.99 -26.55 -16.66
C ILE A 32 -8.36 -26.61 -15.98
N ARG A 33 -9.13 -27.66 -16.27
CA ARG A 33 -10.30 -28.05 -15.49
C ARG A 33 -9.84 -28.45 -14.09
N CYS A 34 -9.81 -27.50 -13.17
CA CYS A 34 -9.74 -27.77 -11.75
C CYS A 34 -11.01 -28.53 -11.34
N ARG A 35 -10.92 -29.86 -11.20
CA ARG A 35 -11.89 -30.65 -10.44
C ARG A 35 -11.89 -30.11 -9.01
N SER A 36 -12.96 -29.43 -8.62
CA SER A 36 -13.19 -29.10 -7.21
C SER A 36 -13.32 -30.40 -6.42
N PRO A 37 -12.53 -30.60 -5.35
CA PRO A 37 -12.82 -31.66 -4.39
C PRO A 37 -14.19 -31.38 -3.77
N GLY A 38 -15.09 -32.35 -3.85
CA GLY A 38 -16.44 -32.25 -3.30
C GLY A 38 -16.37 -31.94 -1.81
N TYR A 39 -16.96 -30.83 -1.41
CA TYR A 39 -17.21 -30.57 0.00
C TYR A 39 -18.30 -31.53 0.48
N PRO A 40 -18.12 -32.23 1.62
CA PRO A 40 -19.19 -32.98 2.23
C PRO A 40 -20.33 -32.02 2.57
N GLN A 41 -21.52 -32.34 2.05
CA GLN A 41 -22.74 -31.59 2.28
C GLN A 41 -23.03 -31.60 3.78
N GLN A 42 -22.77 -30.48 4.47
CA GLN A 42 -23.22 -30.30 5.84
C GLN A 42 -24.75 -30.25 5.84
N GLN A 43 -25.36 -31.25 6.47
CA GLN A 43 -26.78 -31.25 6.77
C GLN A 43 -27.11 -30.03 7.64
N PRO A 44 -28.15 -29.24 7.30
CA PRO A 44 -28.57 -28.15 8.16
C PRO A 44 -29.07 -28.71 9.50
N PRO A 45 -28.72 -28.08 10.64
CA PRO A 45 -29.24 -28.48 11.93
C PRO A 45 -30.76 -28.31 11.97
N ALA A 46 -31.42 -29.28 12.59
CA ALA A 46 -32.86 -29.35 12.76
C ALA A 46 -33.42 -28.02 13.30
N GLN A 47 -34.35 -27.44 12.55
CA GLN A 47 -35.10 -26.26 12.95
C GLN A 47 -35.99 -26.61 14.15
N GLY A 48 -35.55 -26.18 15.34
CA GLY A 48 -36.39 -26.14 16.52
C GLY A 48 -37.57 -25.19 16.28
N ARG A 49 -38.78 -25.74 16.36
CA ARG A 49 -40.06 -25.03 16.28
C ARG A 49 -40.06 -23.85 17.25
N ARG A 50 -40.10 -22.63 16.74
CA ARG A 50 -40.55 -21.45 17.50
C ARG A 50 -42.08 -21.35 17.43
N PRO A 51 -42.75 -21.03 18.55
CA PRO A 51 -44.19 -20.85 18.58
C PRO A 51 -44.60 -19.60 17.80
N THR A 52 -45.67 -19.78 17.06
CA THR A 52 -46.42 -18.79 16.27
C THR A 52 -46.89 -17.67 17.19
N ILE A 53 -46.45 -16.43 16.92
CA ILE A 53 -47.12 -15.23 17.44
C ILE A 53 -47.71 -14.51 16.23
N ALA A 54 -49.02 -14.33 16.28
CA ALA A 54 -49.84 -13.85 15.20
C ALA A 54 -49.68 -12.34 14.95
N ALA A 55 -49.58 -12.00 13.66
CA ALA A 55 -50.25 -10.92 12.93
C ALA A 55 -50.40 -9.51 13.53
N ALA A 56 -49.76 -8.53 12.87
CA ALA A 56 -50.35 -7.25 12.41
C ALA A 56 -49.34 -6.56 11.46
N THR A 57 -49.48 -6.64 10.14
CA THR A 57 -50.24 -5.75 9.22
C THR A 57 -49.56 -4.40 8.89
N ARG A 58 -49.53 -4.11 7.58
CA ARG A 58 -49.19 -2.85 6.85
C ARG A 58 -47.70 -2.47 6.83
N GLY A 59 -47.02 -2.33 5.70
CA GLY A 59 -47.44 -2.08 4.32
C GLY A 59 -47.05 -0.66 3.93
N GLN A 60 -45.86 -0.48 3.34
CA GLN A 60 -45.60 0.62 2.40
C GLN A 60 -44.58 0.18 1.34
N ARG A 61 -45.12 0.01 0.14
CA ARG A 61 -44.46 0.01 -1.16
C ARG A 61 -44.07 1.46 -1.46
N GLN A 62 -42.78 1.73 -1.67
CA GLN A 62 -42.35 2.92 -2.39
C GLN A 62 -41.48 2.50 -3.57
N GLU A 63 -42.04 2.76 -4.75
CA GLU A 63 -41.38 2.82 -6.03
C GLU A 63 -40.40 4.01 -6.01
N ARG A 64 -39.16 3.80 -6.44
CA ARG A 64 -38.38 4.87 -7.07
C ARG A 64 -37.69 4.37 -8.33
N THR A 65 -38.18 4.97 -9.38
CA THR A 65 -37.72 5.10 -10.76
C THR A 65 -36.23 5.36 -10.94
N SER A 66 -35.67 4.65 -11.91
CA SER A 66 -34.71 5.04 -12.95
C SER A 66 -33.94 6.36 -12.82
N ALA A 67 -32.60 6.27 -12.91
CA ALA A 67 -31.79 7.23 -13.65
C ALA A 67 -30.49 6.55 -14.15
N THR A 68 -30.42 6.37 -15.46
CA THR A 68 -29.20 6.27 -16.26
C THR A 68 -28.35 7.53 -16.11
N SER A 69 -27.03 7.38 -15.99
CA SER A 69 -26.10 8.35 -16.58
C SER A 69 -24.73 7.71 -16.83
N ALA A 70 -24.23 7.98 -18.03
CA ALA A 70 -23.00 7.47 -18.61
C ALA A 70 -21.86 8.51 -18.47
N MET A 71 -20.64 8.01 -18.73
CA MET A 71 -19.41 8.73 -19.08
C MET A 71 -18.67 9.48 -17.96
N SER A 72 -17.42 9.08 -17.70
CA SER A 72 -16.25 9.80 -18.24
C SER A 72 -14.97 9.07 -17.81
N ASP A 73 -14.26 8.49 -18.78
CA ASP A 73 -12.89 8.03 -18.62
C ASP A 73 -11.99 9.26 -18.48
N ASN A 74 -11.41 9.46 -17.30
CA ASN A 74 -10.35 10.43 -17.10
C ASN A 74 -9.07 9.68 -16.66
N THR A 75 -8.29 9.26 -17.65
CA THR A 75 -6.93 8.74 -17.44
C THR A 75 -6.00 9.89 -17.08
N GLY A 76 -6.00 10.28 -15.81
CA GLY A 76 -4.95 11.09 -15.19
C GLY A 76 -3.72 10.23 -14.95
N SER A 77 -2.71 10.39 -15.82
CA SER A 77 -1.39 9.80 -15.65
C SER A 77 -0.69 10.43 -14.44
N CYS A 78 -0.80 9.82 -13.26
CA CYS A 78 -0.06 10.23 -12.07
C CYS A 78 1.39 9.74 -12.19
N ASP A 79 2.32 10.68 -12.36
CA ASP A 79 3.76 10.47 -12.36
C ASP A 79 4.27 9.90 -11.03
N ARG A 80 4.26 8.56 -10.92
CA ARG A 80 4.82 7.76 -9.80
C ARG A 80 6.32 7.91 -9.56
N LYS A 81 7.03 8.75 -10.33
CA LYS A 81 8.51 8.79 -10.36
C LYS A 81 9.13 9.88 -9.48
N GLY A 82 8.37 10.88 -9.02
CA GLY A 82 8.92 12.02 -8.28
C GLY A 82 9.35 11.72 -6.84
N PHE A 83 8.67 10.81 -6.13
CA PHE A 83 8.94 10.58 -4.72
C PHE A 83 10.17 9.68 -4.46
N LEU A 84 10.45 8.73 -5.36
CA LEU A 84 11.65 7.89 -5.26
C LEU A 84 12.94 8.64 -5.64
N SER A 85 12.85 9.65 -6.51
CA SER A 85 14.02 10.44 -6.93
C SER A 85 14.59 11.31 -5.82
N ASP A 86 13.78 11.81 -4.89
CA ASP A 86 14.28 12.62 -3.78
C ASP A 86 14.94 11.79 -2.66
N LEU A 87 14.66 10.49 -2.59
CA LEU A 87 15.36 9.60 -1.66
C LEU A 87 16.70 9.08 -2.22
N THR A 88 16.88 9.06 -3.55
CA THR A 88 18.08 8.51 -4.21
C THR A 88 19.12 9.56 -4.60
N ARG A 89 18.80 10.87 -4.53
CA ARG A 89 19.68 11.93 -5.04
C ARG A 89 20.91 12.26 -4.18
N ASN A 90 21.03 11.69 -2.98
CA ASN A 90 22.16 11.95 -2.09
C ASN A 90 23.28 10.89 -2.08
N VAL A 91 23.24 9.86 -2.96
CA VAL A 91 24.23 8.75 -2.87
C VAL A 91 25.04 8.45 -4.14
N ALA A 92 24.71 8.97 -5.32
CA ALA A 92 25.38 8.52 -6.55
C ALA A 92 26.31 9.57 -7.18
N GLY A 93 27.44 9.81 -6.50
CA GLY A 93 28.65 10.27 -7.16
C GLY A 93 29.47 9.08 -7.68
N ALA A 94 29.97 9.21 -8.90
CA ALA A 94 31.01 8.40 -9.55
C ALA A 94 30.61 7.06 -10.22
N GLY A 95 30.98 6.93 -11.50
CA GLY A 95 31.42 5.65 -12.07
C GLY A 95 30.77 5.18 -13.37
N LEU A 96 31.24 5.68 -14.52
CA LEU A 96 31.15 5.01 -15.83
C LEU A 96 32.20 3.88 -15.90
N ALA A 97 31.81 2.63 -16.18
CA ALA A 97 32.68 1.64 -16.85
C ALA A 97 31.93 0.37 -17.34
N ALA A 98 32.07 0.12 -18.65
CA ALA A 98 32.18 -1.14 -19.40
C ALA A 98 31.38 -2.40 -18.98
N ILE A 99 30.49 -2.85 -19.89
CA ILE A 99 29.80 -4.14 -19.84
C ILE A 99 30.68 -5.21 -20.53
N THR A 100 31.27 -6.11 -19.74
CA THR A 100 31.86 -7.37 -20.23
C THR A 100 30.91 -8.53 -19.91
N LEU A 101 30.42 -9.19 -20.96
CA LEU A 101 29.61 -10.41 -20.89
C LEU A 101 30.53 -11.60 -20.55
N GLY A 102 30.66 -11.91 -19.26
CA GLY A 102 31.36 -13.10 -18.75
C GLY A 102 30.39 -14.11 -18.11
N PRO A 103 30.76 -15.40 -18.01
CA PRO A 103 29.92 -16.45 -17.45
C PRO A 103 29.59 -16.17 -15.98
N ASN A 104 28.33 -16.36 -15.61
CA ASN A 104 27.76 -16.17 -14.27
C ASN A 104 28.50 -17.01 -13.22
N MET A 105 29.59 -16.48 -12.68
CA MET A 105 30.20 -16.95 -11.44
C MET A 105 29.23 -16.60 -10.31
N ALA A 106 28.67 -17.61 -9.66
CA ALA A 106 27.91 -17.47 -8.43
C ALA A 106 28.86 -16.94 -7.34
N VAL A 107 28.98 -15.61 -7.25
CA VAL A 107 29.68 -14.94 -6.17
C VAL A 107 28.86 -15.21 -4.91
N ALA A 108 29.29 -16.20 -4.14
CA ALA A 108 28.82 -16.44 -2.79
C ALA A 108 29.13 -15.18 -1.99
N LYS A 109 28.13 -14.31 -1.86
CA LYS A 109 28.18 -13.10 -1.06
C LYS A 109 28.42 -13.52 0.38
N GLN A 110 29.68 -13.54 0.80
CA GLN A 110 30.06 -13.66 2.20
C GLN A 110 29.38 -12.50 2.92
N ALA A 111 28.29 -12.81 3.62
CA ALA A 111 27.65 -11.88 4.52
C ALA A 111 28.64 -11.67 5.67
N ALA A 112 29.43 -10.60 5.58
CA ALA A 112 30.02 -10.03 6.77
C ALA A 112 28.84 -9.61 7.65
N ASP A 113 28.56 -10.39 8.70
CA ASP A 113 27.60 -10.05 9.75
C ASP A 113 28.16 -8.87 10.55
N SER A 114 28.14 -7.68 9.94
CA SER A 114 28.36 -6.46 10.69
C SER A 114 27.22 -6.33 11.70
N PRO A 115 27.53 -5.98 12.96
CA PRO A 115 26.50 -5.79 13.99
C PRO A 115 25.48 -4.78 13.49
N VAL A 116 24.21 -5.18 13.49
CA VAL A 116 23.09 -4.35 13.04
C VAL A 116 22.76 -3.33 14.13
N ASP A 117 22.77 -2.04 13.79
CA ASP A 117 22.30 -0.99 14.68
C ASP A 117 20.76 -0.93 14.67
N TRP A 118 20.14 -1.71 15.56
CA TRP A 118 18.69 -1.77 15.70
C TRP A 118 18.05 -0.43 16.06
N THR A 119 18.77 0.45 16.75
CA THR A 119 18.25 1.76 17.14
C THR A 119 18.08 2.67 15.93
N ALA A 120 19.06 2.67 15.02
CA ALA A 120 18.96 3.40 13.76
C ALA A 120 17.87 2.84 12.84
N GLU A 121 17.80 1.51 12.69
CA GLU A 121 16.83 0.83 11.83
C GLU A 121 15.38 1.10 12.29
N PHE A 122 15.06 0.83 13.56
CA PHE A 122 13.72 1.11 14.11
C PHE A 122 13.43 2.60 14.24
N GLY A 123 14.45 3.43 14.50
CA GLY A 123 14.32 4.89 14.52
C GLY A 123 13.89 5.44 13.15
N SER A 124 14.38 4.87 12.05
CA SER A 124 13.95 5.25 10.69
C SER A 124 12.50 4.86 10.42
N VAL A 125 12.09 3.66 10.84
CA VAL A 125 10.70 3.19 10.72
C VAL A 125 9.77 4.11 11.50
N LYS A 126 10.10 4.39 12.77
CA LYS A 126 9.30 5.25 13.65
C LYS A 126 9.08 6.64 13.05
N LYS A 127 10.16 7.30 12.60
CA LYS A 127 10.06 8.63 11.97
C LYS A 127 9.16 8.62 10.75
N ALA A 128 9.29 7.60 9.88
CA ALA A 128 8.46 7.49 8.69
C ALA A 128 6.99 7.23 9.04
N THR A 129 6.71 6.35 10.00
CA THR A 129 5.35 6.02 10.41
C THR A 129 4.66 7.16 11.15
N ASP A 130 5.38 7.94 11.96
CA ASP A 130 4.83 9.11 12.66
C ASP A 130 4.35 10.17 11.65
N LEU A 131 5.13 10.42 10.59
CA LEU A 131 4.74 11.32 9.50
C LEU A 131 3.50 10.80 8.77
N VAL A 132 3.47 9.51 8.46
CA VAL A 132 2.35 8.87 7.77
C VAL A 132 1.06 8.96 8.59
N LEU A 133 1.11 8.63 9.88
CA LEU A 133 -0.06 8.71 10.75
C LEU A 133 -0.57 10.14 10.85
N LYS A 134 0.34 11.12 10.95
CA LYS A 134 -0.01 12.54 10.95
C LYS A 134 -0.69 12.96 9.64
N ASP A 135 -0.13 12.58 8.50
CA ASP A 135 -0.66 12.92 7.18
C ASP A 135 -2.05 12.30 6.98
N LEU A 136 -2.22 11.00 7.29
CA LEU A 136 -3.52 10.33 7.17
C LEU A 136 -4.58 10.94 8.11
N LYS A 137 -4.23 11.25 9.36
CA LYS A 137 -5.14 11.90 10.31
C LYS A 137 -5.54 13.30 9.83
N THR A 138 -4.61 14.04 9.22
CA THR A 138 -4.88 15.37 8.65
C THR A 138 -5.87 15.26 7.49
N LEU A 139 -5.61 14.39 6.52
CA LEU A 139 -6.51 14.17 5.37
C LEU A 139 -7.92 13.72 5.80
N ALA A 140 -8.03 12.83 6.79
CA ALA A 140 -9.32 12.41 7.34
C ALA A 140 -10.07 13.55 8.07
N THR A 141 -9.33 14.45 8.74
CA THR A 141 -9.87 15.64 9.41
C THR A 141 -10.39 16.64 8.39
N ASP A 142 -9.64 16.88 7.33
CA ASP A 142 -9.98 17.81 6.25
C ASP A 142 -11.09 17.25 5.33
N GLY A 143 -11.33 15.93 5.37
CA GLY A 143 -12.31 15.27 4.51
C GLY A 143 -11.81 15.06 3.09
N ASP A 144 -10.49 15.07 2.87
CA ASP A 144 -9.88 14.80 1.57
C ASP A 144 -9.76 13.29 1.34
N TRP A 145 -10.90 12.67 1.04
CA TRP A 145 -11.02 11.22 0.92
C TRP A 145 -10.26 10.64 -0.28
N GLU A 146 -10.16 11.38 -1.39
CA GLU A 146 -9.45 10.95 -2.58
C GLU A 146 -7.94 10.86 -2.30
N GLN A 147 -7.37 11.92 -1.75
CA GLN A 147 -5.96 11.96 -1.35
C GLN A 147 -5.66 10.92 -0.26
N LEU A 148 -6.56 10.76 0.73
CA LEU A 148 -6.42 9.76 1.79
C LEU A 148 -6.31 8.34 1.19
N MET A 149 -7.16 8.00 0.21
CA MET A 149 -7.13 6.71 -0.46
C MET A 149 -5.86 6.48 -1.29
N GLU A 150 -5.36 7.51 -1.97
CA GLU A 150 -4.11 7.42 -2.73
C GLU A 150 -2.90 7.22 -1.80
N GLN A 151 -2.81 8.02 -0.74
CA GLN A 151 -1.74 7.93 0.25
C GLN A 151 -1.74 6.57 0.97
N ALA A 152 -2.91 6.09 1.41
CA ALA A 152 -3.02 4.78 2.05
C ALA A 152 -2.48 3.63 1.18
N LYS A 153 -2.67 3.69 -0.15
CA LYS A 153 -2.09 2.72 -1.10
C LYS A 153 -0.58 2.86 -1.23
N GLY A 154 -0.07 4.10 -1.27
CA GLY A 154 1.36 4.38 -1.35
C GLY A 154 2.12 3.84 -0.15
N TYR A 155 1.54 3.99 1.06
CA TYR A 155 2.17 3.57 2.31
C TYR A 155 2.32 2.06 2.47
N ASP A 156 1.43 1.23 1.90
CA ASP A 156 1.63 -0.24 1.88
C ASP A 156 2.94 -0.62 1.18
N GLN A 157 3.32 0.11 0.13
CA GLN A 157 4.55 -0.18 -0.62
C GLN A 157 5.77 0.41 0.10
N SER A 158 5.74 1.68 0.50
CA SER A 158 6.91 2.34 1.08
C SER A 158 7.24 1.87 2.50
N ILE A 159 6.24 1.72 3.36
CA ILE A 159 6.46 1.37 4.77
C ILE A 159 6.55 -0.14 4.94
N ARG A 160 5.49 -0.87 4.57
CA ARG A 160 5.45 -2.31 4.86
C ARG A 160 6.48 -3.06 4.04
N LYS A 161 6.52 -2.88 2.72
CA LYS A 161 7.46 -3.62 1.85
C LYS A 161 8.86 -3.06 1.86
N GLY A 162 9.00 -1.73 1.87
CA GLY A 162 10.29 -1.05 1.99
C GLY A 162 10.83 -1.16 3.42
N LEU A 163 10.59 -0.14 4.23
CA LEU A 163 11.23 0.04 5.53
C LEU A 163 11.08 -1.17 6.46
N MET A 164 9.86 -1.57 6.81
CA MET A 164 9.62 -2.70 7.72
C MET A 164 10.06 -4.04 7.12
N GLY A 165 10.00 -4.17 5.79
CA GLY A 165 10.48 -5.34 5.08
C GLY A 165 11.98 -5.52 5.22
N ASP A 166 12.73 -4.43 5.12
CA ASP A 166 14.19 -4.43 5.24
C ASP A 166 14.65 -4.67 6.67
N VAL A 167 13.99 -4.06 7.67
CA VAL A 167 14.26 -4.37 9.09
C VAL A 167 14.00 -5.84 9.38
N ARG A 168 12.85 -6.39 8.94
CA ARG A 168 12.51 -7.82 9.15
C ARG A 168 13.53 -8.78 8.54
N LYS A 169 14.10 -8.47 7.37
CA LYS A 169 15.10 -9.35 6.73
C LYS A 169 16.32 -9.56 7.64
N LYS A 170 16.72 -8.50 8.36
CA LYS A 170 17.87 -8.48 9.27
C LYS A 170 17.58 -9.14 10.62
N MET A 171 16.31 -9.20 11.06
CA MET A 171 15.94 -9.66 12.42
C MET A 171 16.37 -11.11 12.73
N PRO A 172 16.50 -11.50 14.01
CA PRO A 172 16.60 -12.90 14.44
C PRO A 172 15.39 -13.74 14.00
N LYS A 173 15.57 -15.05 13.78
CA LYS A 173 14.52 -15.92 13.24
C LYS A 173 13.32 -16.04 14.20
N GLU A 174 13.58 -15.95 15.49
CA GLU A 174 12.65 -16.14 16.60
C GLU A 174 11.55 -15.07 16.60
N ILE A 175 11.87 -13.85 16.14
CA ILE A 175 10.92 -12.72 16.11
C ILE A 175 10.40 -12.40 14.70
N LYS A 176 10.95 -13.03 13.65
CA LYS A 176 10.52 -12.80 12.26
C LYS A 176 9.05 -13.15 12.00
N GLY A 177 8.50 -14.10 12.77
CA GLY A 177 7.10 -14.46 12.74
C GLY A 177 6.22 -13.29 13.19
N ASP A 178 6.48 -12.78 14.39
CA ASP A 178 5.74 -11.64 14.96
C ASP A 178 5.87 -10.38 14.09
N ALA A 179 7.08 -10.10 13.59
CA ALA A 179 7.32 -9.00 12.66
C ALA A 179 6.52 -9.14 11.35
N MET A 180 6.28 -10.38 10.89
CA MET A 180 5.44 -10.63 9.72
C MET A 180 3.96 -10.39 10.03
N THR A 181 3.50 -10.80 11.22
CA THR A 181 2.13 -10.59 11.68
C THR A 181 1.76 -9.12 11.70
N TYR A 182 2.54 -8.27 12.39
CA TYR A 182 2.27 -6.82 12.43
C TYR A 182 2.31 -6.18 11.03
N ARG A 183 3.26 -6.58 10.18
CA ARG A 183 3.31 -6.10 8.79
C ARG A 183 2.06 -6.45 8.00
N ASN A 184 1.47 -7.63 8.23
CA ASN A 184 0.23 -8.04 7.58
C ASN A 184 -0.98 -7.29 8.14
N ASN A 185 -1.05 -7.08 9.46
CA ASN A 185 -2.10 -6.28 10.09
C ASN A 185 -2.14 -4.87 9.51
N ILE A 186 -0.98 -4.21 9.42
CA ILE A 186 -0.85 -2.87 8.81
C ILE A 186 -1.41 -2.84 7.38
N THR A 187 -1.23 -3.88 6.55
CA THR A 187 -1.87 -3.95 5.23
C THR A 187 -3.39 -3.98 5.34
N PHE A 188 -3.93 -4.80 6.25
CA PHE A 188 -5.37 -4.90 6.45
C PHE A 188 -5.97 -3.59 6.97
N ASP A 189 -5.28 -2.88 7.85
CA ASP A 189 -5.72 -1.58 8.36
C ASP A 189 -5.74 -0.52 7.26
N LEU A 190 -4.68 -0.44 6.44
CA LEU A 190 -4.65 0.46 5.29
C LEU A 190 -5.76 0.15 4.27
N ILE A 191 -6.08 -1.13 4.07
CA ILE A 191 -7.24 -1.55 3.26
C ILE A 191 -8.55 -1.12 3.91
N ALA A 192 -8.68 -1.24 5.23
CA ALA A 192 -9.87 -0.84 5.96
C ALA A 192 -10.07 0.69 5.94
N ILE A 193 -9.01 1.49 6.04
CA ILE A 193 -9.04 2.94 5.81
C ILE A 193 -9.54 3.24 4.40
N ASN A 194 -9.00 2.58 3.37
CA ASN A 194 -9.45 2.78 1.99
C ASN A 194 -10.96 2.44 1.84
N LYS A 195 -11.43 1.39 2.49
CA LYS A 195 -12.85 1.00 2.46
C LYS A 195 -13.74 2.02 3.16
N ALA A 196 -13.35 2.51 4.34
CA ALA A 196 -14.10 3.53 5.08
C ALA A 196 -14.14 4.87 4.33
N ALA A 197 -13.02 5.27 3.72
CA ALA A 197 -12.91 6.49 2.93
C ALA A 197 -13.82 6.50 1.69
N ARG A 198 -14.05 5.35 1.04
CA ARG A 198 -14.96 5.26 -0.13
C ARG A 198 -16.41 5.60 0.18
N VAL A 199 -16.83 5.40 1.43
CA VAL A 199 -18.18 5.73 1.91
C VAL A 199 -18.16 6.96 2.81
N GLU A 200 -17.01 7.65 2.88
CA GLU A 200 -16.80 8.86 3.67
C GLU A 200 -17.15 8.70 5.16
N ASP A 201 -16.99 7.48 5.69
CA ASP A 201 -17.28 7.17 7.09
C ASP A 201 -16.13 7.66 7.98
N ARG A 202 -16.23 8.93 8.39
CA ARG A 202 -15.24 9.59 9.25
C ARG A 202 -15.04 8.87 10.59
N PRO A 203 -16.08 8.54 11.38
CA PRO A 203 -15.90 7.81 12.64
C PRO A 203 -15.14 6.50 12.46
N ARG A 204 -15.52 5.70 11.46
CA ARG A 204 -14.86 4.42 11.19
C ARG A 204 -13.42 4.63 10.73
N THR A 205 -13.15 5.66 9.95
CA THR A 205 -11.79 5.98 9.49
C THR A 205 -10.87 6.26 10.67
N PHE A 206 -11.30 7.07 11.64
CA PHE A 206 -10.50 7.36 12.84
C PHE A 206 -10.30 6.13 13.73
N GLU A 207 -11.34 5.30 13.91
CA GLU A 207 -11.21 4.02 14.64
C GLU A 207 -10.13 3.13 14.02
N VAL A 208 -10.11 3.00 12.69
CA VAL A 208 -9.11 2.19 11.99
C VAL A 208 -7.72 2.84 12.04
N LEU A 209 -7.61 4.17 12.03
CA LEU A 209 -6.34 4.87 12.20
C LEU A 209 -5.72 4.61 13.58
N ASP A 210 -6.52 4.50 14.63
CA ASP A 210 -6.04 4.17 15.98
C ASP A 210 -5.56 2.71 16.05
N ILE A 211 -6.25 1.78 15.36
CA ILE A 211 -5.81 0.38 15.22
C ILE A 211 -4.47 0.31 14.48
N LEU A 212 -4.35 1.02 13.36
CA LEU A 212 -3.10 1.12 12.58
C LEU A 212 -1.93 1.61 13.45
N GLU A 213 -2.16 2.66 14.26
CA GLU A 213 -1.17 3.18 15.19
C GLU A 213 -0.77 2.14 16.25
N ALA A 214 -1.73 1.37 16.78
CA ALA A 214 -1.45 0.29 17.71
C ALA A 214 -0.61 -0.84 17.08
N ASP A 215 -0.91 -1.25 15.85
CA ASP A 215 -0.14 -2.28 15.13
C ASP A 215 1.28 -1.81 14.76
N ILE A 216 1.44 -0.55 14.36
CA ILE A 216 2.77 0.07 14.15
C ILE A 216 3.57 0.05 15.45
N ASN A 217 2.96 0.48 16.56
CA ASN A 217 3.62 0.46 17.86
C ASN A 217 3.93 -0.98 18.33
N GLY A 218 3.09 -1.95 17.99
CA GLY A 218 3.35 -3.38 18.18
C GLY A 218 4.61 -3.84 17.45
N PHE A 219 4.75 -3.46 16.17
CA PHE A 219 5.96 -3.72 15.40
C PHE A 219 7.19 -3.06 16.04
N LEU A 220 7.12 -1.77 16.40
CA LEU A 220 8.24 -1.03 17.00
C LEU A 220 8.67 -1.61 18.35
N ASN A 221 7.72 -2.13 19.14
CA ASN A 221 8.03 -2.78 20.42
C ASN A 221 8.81 -4.08 20.28
N LEU A 222 8.88 -4.70 19.09
CA LEU A 222 9.75 -5.85 18.85
C LEU A 222 11.23 -5.52 19.06
N GLN A 223 11.63 -4.25 18.95
CA GLN A 223 12.99 -3.81 19.25
C GLN A 223 13.43 -4.21 20.67
N LYS A 224 12.51 -4.26 21.64
CA LYS A 224 12.83 -4.64 23.04
C LYS A 224 13.12 -6.13 23.22
N ARG A 225 12.84 -6.93 22.20
CA ARG A 225 13.02 -8.40 22.19
C ARG A 225 14.23 -8.82 21.34
N ILE A 226 14.95 -7.86 20.78
CA ILE A 226 16.21 -8.02 20.06
C ILE A 226 17.34 -7.66 21.02
#